data_AF-A0A9Q1C7E7-F1
#
_entry.id   AF-A0A9Q1C7E7-F1
#
_cell.length_a   1.000
_cell.length_b   1.000
_cell.length_c   1.000
_cell.angle_alpha   90.00
_cell.angle_beta   90.00
_cell.angle_gamma   90.00
#
_symmetry.space_group_name_H-M   'P 1'
#
loop_
_entity.id
_entity.type
_entity.pdbx_description
1 polymer ?
#
loop_
_entity_poly.entity_id
_entity_poly.type
_entity_poly.pdbx_seq_one_letter_code
_entity_poly.pdbx_strand_id
1 'polypeptide(L)'
;MSEEATLKLRRRTAKGKFTRLEKAVQFLQNENRSKSEVEEAFEEVSHAYQEVSEKHETFTSVITDDDEYEKQEKWMEDCQQAFLNLKIKVCDYCKQNVSRPRSPETESKANKGTDYDTGNDIQSETNDADEYDGIVIEEITGPDLEAQVQGCELDQEKVVRRSIPHFKMEKPKMSRFGGNVRGYHIFKSDFTHMVGKVYSKRDSITILRSALYGKPLEMVRGIGSNYDAAWEYLDSVYGDPRFIADAIINDINKFKAVKEGEDSRFVS
;
A
#
# COMPACT_ATOMS: atom_id res chain seq x y z
N MET A 1 -26.27 -14.39 21.92
CA MET A 1 -26.32 -13.78 20.58
C MET A 1 -26.29 -14.89 19.55
N SER A 2 -26.87 -14.68 18.37
CA SER A 2 -26.69 -15.59 17.22
C SER A 2 -25.24 -15.53 16.71
N GLU A 3 -24.80 -16.59 16.02
CA GLU A 3 -23.54 -16.61 15.27
C GLU A 3 -23.54 -15.54 14.17
N GLU A 4 -24.62 -15.47 13.38
CA GLU A 4 -24.89 -14.41 12.40
C GLU A 4 -24.65 -13.02 13.02
N ALA A 5 -25.33 -12.69 14.12
CA ALA A 5 -25.21 -11.40 14.79
C ALA A 5 -23.78 -11.09 15.25
N THR A 6 -23.03 -12.13 15.65
CA THR A 6 -21.63 -12.02 16.06
C THR A 6 -20.70 -11.73 14.87
N LEU A 7 -20.96 -12.36 13.72
CA LEU A 7 -20.23 -12.13 12.47
C LEU A 7 -20.56 -10.75 11.88
N LYS A 8 -21.84 -10.36 11.84
CA LYS A 8 -22.34 -9.04 11.43
C LYS A 8 -21.68 -7.91 12.25
N LEU A 9 -21.52 -8.12 13.57
CA LEU A 9 -20.81 -7.20 14.47
C LEU A 9 -19.30 -7.12 14.18
N ARG A 10 -18.63 -8.26 13.93
CA ARG A 10 -17.21 -8.30 13.55
C ARG A 10 -16.95 -7.56 12.24
N ARG A 11 -17.78 -7.79 11.22
CA ARG A 11 -17.77 -7.08 9.91
C ARG A 11 -17.97 -5.57 10.08
N ARG A 12 -19.01 -5.17 10.84
CA ARG A 12 -19.28 -3.75 11.16
C ARG A 12 -18.08 -3.06 11.81
N THR A 13 -17.41 -3.74 12.75
CA THR A 13 -16.25 -3.20 13.46
C THR A 13 -15.05 -3.00 12.54
N ALA A 14 -14.79 -3.95 11.63
CA ALA A 14 -13.75 -3.80 10.60
C ALA A 14 -14.06 -2.65 9.63
N LYS A 15 -15.32 -2.50 9.20
CA LYS A 15 -15.73 -1.36 8.35
C LYS A 15 -15.55 -0.02 9.08
N GLY A 16 -15.77 0.00 10.39
CA GLY A 16 -15.43 1.15 11.25
C GLY A 16 -13.94 1.48 11.30
N LYS A 17 -13.05 0.47 11.26
CA LYS A 17 -11.58 0.67 11.12
C LYS A 17 -11.25 1.23 9.73
N PHE A 18 -11.74 0.60 8.67
CA PHE A 18 -11.56 1.03 7.28
C PHE A 18 -11.96 2.51 7.08
N THR A 19 -13.18 2.91 7.43
CA THR A 19 -13.65 4.30 7.27
C THR A 19 -12.89 5.31 8.15
N ARG A 20 -12.25 4.91 9.26
CA ARG A 20 -11.34 5.80 10.01
C ARG A 20 -10.02 6.04 9.27
N LEU A 21 -9.42 4.98 8.75
CA LEU A 21 -8.15 5.07 8.01
C LEU A 21 -8.34 5.78 6.66
N GLU A 22 -9.47 5.55 5.98
CA GLU A 22 -9.87 6.30 4.79
C GLU A 22 -9.85 7.82 5.04
N LYS A 23 -10.48 8.26 6.14
CA LYS A 23 -10.50 9.68 6.54
C LYS A 23 -9.11 10.20 6.91
N ALA A 24 -8.25 9.37 7.51
CA ALA A 24 -6.87 9.74 7.78
C ALA A 24 -6.08 9.99 6.48
N VAL A 25 -6.19 9.11 5.48
CA VAL A 25 -5.55 9.32 4.15
C VAL A 25 -6.08 10.58 3.47
N GLN A 26 -7.39 10.83 3.52
CA GLN A 26 -7.99 12.06 2.98
C GLN A 26 -7.47 13.33 3.70
N PHE A 27 -7.29 13.28 5.01
CA PHE A 27 -6.68 14.37 5.77
C PHE A 27 -5.21 14.61 5.36
N LEU A 28 -4.39 13.55 5.25
CA LEU A 28 -3.00 13.67 4.81
C LEU A 28 -2.87 14.25 3.39
N GLN A 29 -3.82 13.96 2.50
CA GLN A 29 -3.91 14.57 1.16
C GLN A 29 -4.23 16.07 1.22
N ASN A 30 -5.22 16.46 2.03
CA ASN A 30 -5.62 17.86 2.20
C ASN A 30 -4.48 18.71 2.81
N GLU A 31 -3.78 18.18 3.80
CA GLU A 31 -2.59 18.80 4.42
C GLU A 31 -1.33 18.74 3.55
N ASN A 32 -1.45 18.34 2.27
CA ASN A 32 -0.36 18.28 1.30
C ASN A 32 0.88 17.51 1.82
N ARG A 33 0.66 16.42 2.58
CA ARG A 33 1.72 15.60 3.19
C ARG A 33 2.59 14.91 2.16
N SER A 34 3.79 14.49 2.58
CA SER A 34 4.73 13.88 1.65
C SER A 34 4.14 12.61 1.03
N LYS A 35 4.46 12.37 -0.24
CA LYS A 35 3.99 11.19 -0.98
C LYS A 35 4.17 9.88 -0.20
N SER A 36 5.31 9.74 0.51
CA SER A 36 5.62 8.54 1.30
C SER A 36 4.62 8.30 2.43
N GLU A 37 4.21 9.35 3.15
CA GLU A 37 3.25 9.24 4.27
C GLU A 37 1.85 8.88 3.77
N VAL A 38 1.46 9.38 2.58
CA VAL A 38 0.17 9.09 1.95
C VAL A 38 0.14 7.68 1.35
N GLU A 39 1.26 7.17 0.80
CA GLU A 39 1.38 5.78 0.35
C GLU A 39 1.36 4.81 1.55
N GLU A 40 2.09 5.09 2.63
CA GLU A 40 2.15 4.28 3.86
C GLU A 40 0.77 4.17 4.55
N ALA A 41 0.08 5.30 4.75
CA ALA A 41 -1.27 5.29 5.31
C ALA A 41 -2.32 4.61 4.38
N PHE A 42 -2.10 4.60 3.06
CA PHE A 42 -2.97 3.88 2.12
C PHE A 42 -2.73 2.35 2.13
N GLU A 43 -1.54 1.89 2.49
CA GLU A 43 -1.27 0.47 2.73
C GLU A 43 -2.06 -0.03 3.96
N GLU A 44 -2.14 0.75 5.04
CA GLU A 44 -3.04 0.44 6.18
C GLU A 44 -4.51 0.37 5.78
N VAL A 45 -5.00 1.29 4.92
CA VAL A 45 -6.37 1.23 4.39
C VAL A 45 -6.58 -0.04 3.55
N SER A 46 -5.59 -0.43 2.75
CA SER A 46 -5.66 -1.63 1.91
C SER A 46 -5.80 -2.90 2.75
N HIS A 47 -5.02 -3.02 3.83
CA HIS A 47 -5.18 -4.12 4.80
C HIS A 47 -6.52 -4.06 5.55
N ALA A 48 -7.01 -2.86 5.91
CA ALA A 48 -8.31 -2.71 6.55
C ALA A 48 -9.49 -3.04 5.61
N TYR A 49 -9.36 -2.81 4.31
CA TYR A 49 -10.34 -3.24 3.30
C TYR A 49 -10.35 -4.77 3.14
N GLN A 50 -9.18 -5.41 3.08
CA GLN A 50 -9.08 -6.88 3.07
C GLN A 50 -9.75 -7.50 4.32
N GLU A 51 -9.50 -6.92 5.50
CA GLU A 51 -10.14 -7.34 6.76
C GLU A 51 -11.69 -7.18 6.73
N VAL A 52 -12.23 -6.26 5.92
CA VAL A 52 -13.68 -6.15 5.69
C VAL A 52 -14.18 -7.24 4.75
N SER A 53 -13.47 -7.56 3.66
CA SER A 53 -13.84 -8.63 2.72
C SER A 53 -13.88 -10.00 3.40
N GLU A 54 -12.81 -10.38 4.10
CA GLU A 54 -12.73 -11.67 4.81
C GLU A 54 -13.86 -11.83 5.86
N LYS A 55 -14.23 -10.72 6.52
CA LYS A 55 -15.33 -10.66 7.50
C LYS A 55 -16.71 -10.48 6.86
N HIS A 56 -16.78 -10.17 5.58
CA HIS A 56 -17.99 -10.15 4.78
C HIS A 56 -18.28 -11.56 4.25
N GLU A 57 -17.32 -12.21 3.60
CA GLU A 57 -17.40 -13.59 3.11
C GLU A 57 -17.76 -14.59 4.23
N THR A 58 -17.13 -14.47 5.40
CA THR A 58 -17.45 -15.31 6.57
C THR A 58 -18.79 -14.98 7.23
N PHE A 59 -19.37 -13.81 6.94
CA PHE A 59 -20.69 -13.43 7.42
C PHE A 59 -21.80 -13.84 6.43
N THR A 60 -21.59 -13.65 5.13
CA THR A 60 -22.58 -14.02 4.12
C THR A 60 -22.69 -15.52 3.93
N SER A 61 -21.65 -16.30 4.22
CA SER A 61 -21.70 -17.77 4.21
C SER A 61 -22.60 -18.42 5.27
N VAL A 62 -23.13 -17.65 6.23
CA VAL A 62 -24.17 -18.11 7.19
C VAL A 62 -25.56 -17.50 6.94
N ILE A 63 -25.71 -16.70 5.88
CA ILE A 63 -27.02 -16.19 5.45
C ILE A 63 -27.70 -17.28 4.61
N THR A 64 -28.99 -17.48 4.85
CA THR A 64 -29.85 -18.49 4.18
C THR A 64 -31.07 -17.87 3.51
N ASP A 65 -31.12 -16.52 3.47
CA ASP A 65 -32.16 -15.70 2.89
C ASP A 65 -31.54 -14.89 1.75
N ASP A 66 -31.97 -15.14 0.52
CA ASP A 66 -31.35 -14.57 -0.69
C ASP A 66 -31.52 -13.03 -0.75
N ASP A 67 -32.65 -12.50 -0.28
CA ASP A 67 -32.96 -11.05 -0.25
C ASP A 67 -32.02 -10.28 0.71
N GLU A 68 -31.81 -10.77 1.94
CA GLU A 68 -30.81 -10.19 2.86
C GLU A 68 -29.39 -10.40 2.32
N TYR A 69 -29.09 -11.50 1.62
CA TYR A 69 -27.78 -11.75 1.00
C TYR A 69 -27.46 -10.72 -0.10
N GLU A 70 -28.32 -10.50 -1.10
CA GLU A 70 -28.11 -9.49 -2.15
C GLU A 70 -27.90 -8.09 -1.55
N LYS A 71 -28.69 -7.76 -0.53
CA LYS A 71 -28.57 -6.53 0.26
C LYS A 71 -27.25 -6.43 1.05
N GLN A 72 -26.62 -7.56 1.41
CA GLN A 72 -25.27 -7.54 1.98
C GLN A 72 -24.20 -7.33 0.91
N GLU A 73 -24.30 -8.02 -0.24
CA GLU A 73 -23.33 -7.86 -1.32
C GLU A 73 -23.30 -6.41 -1.81
N LYS A 74 -24.46 -5.76 -1.96
CA LYS A 74 -24.55 -4.33 -2.28
C LYS A 74 -23.86 -3.41 -1.26
N TRP A 75 -23.90 -3.75 0.04
CA TRP A 75 -23.15 -3.05 1.07
C TRP A 75 -21.62 -3.25 0.94
N MET A 76 -21.20 -4.38 0.36
CA MET A 76 -19.80 -4.64 0.04
C MET A 76 -19.36 -3.92 -1.25
N GLU A 77 -20.23 -3.82 -2.26
CA GLU A 77 -20.02 -2.96 -3.44
C GLU A 77 -19.76 -1.50 -3.04
N ASP A 78 -20.57 -0.93 -2.14
CA ASP A 78 -20.36 0.42 -1.59
C ASP A 78 -18.96 0.56 -0.93
N CYS A 79 -18.52 -0.46 -0.18
CA CYS A 79 -17.20 -0.48 0.45
C CYS A 79 -16.06 -0.61 -0.57
N GLN A 80 -16.25 -1.42 -1.62
CA GLN A 80 -15.31 -1.58 -2.73
C GLN A 80 -15.18 -0.27 -3.53
N GLN A 81 -16.30 0.38 -3.84
CA GLN A 81 -16.32 1.65 -4.57
C GLN A 81 -15.63 2.76 -3.77
N ALA A 82 -15.83 2.83 -2.45
CA ALA A 82 -15.09 3.74 -1.57
C ALA A 82 -13.57 3.49 -1.62
N PHE A 83 -13.13 2.22 -1.52
CA PHE A 83 -11.72 1.85 -1.60
C PHE A 83 -11.09 2.18 -2.96
N LEU A 84 -11.77 1.86 -4.06
CA LEU A 84 -11.30 2.18 -5.42
C LEU A 84 -11.23 3.70 -5.66
N ASN A 85 -12.23 4.46 -5.19
CA ASN A 85 -12.22 5.92 -5.25
C ASN A 85 -11.04 6.52 -4.47
N LEU A 86 -10.72 5.99 -3.28
CA LEU A 86 -9.53 6.42 -2.53
C LEU A 86 -8.23 6.05 -3.26
N LYS A 87 -8.14 4.84 -3.82
CA LYS A 87 -6.98 4.36 -4.58
C LYS A 87 -6.67 5.24 -5.79
N ILE A 88 -7.69 5.70 -6.51
CA ILE A 88 -7.56 6.66 -7.62
C ILE A 88 -7.03 8.00 -7.08
N LYS A 89 -7.64 8.57 -6.04
CA LYS A 89 -7.19 9.84 -5.42
C LYS A 89 -5.73 9.77 -4.96
N VAL A 90 -5.32 8.68 -4.29
CA VAL A 90 -3.92 8.45 -3.88
C VAL A 90 -3.00 8.38 -5.10
N CYS A 91 -3.39 7.64 -6.14
CA CYS A 91 -2.61 7.51 -7.37
C CYS A 91 -2.39 8.87 -8.05
N ASP A 92 -3.41 9.71 -8.14
CA ASP A 92 -3.32 11.03 -8.79
C ASP A 92 -2.58 12.06 -7.93
N TYR A 93 -2.80 12.05 -6.61
CA TYR A 93 -2.00 12.80 -5.64
C TYR A 93 -0.50 12.49 -5.77
N CYS A 94 -0.17 11.21 -5.95
CA CYS A 94 1.20 10.73 -6.15
C CYS A 94 1.82 11.09 -7.51
N LYS A 95 1.01 11.46 -8.52
CA LYS A 95 1.48 11.99 -9.81
C LYS A 95 1.67 13.50 -9.75
N GLN A 96 0.69 14.22 -9.21
CA GLN A 96 0.68 15.70 -9.16
C GLN A 96 1.85 16.25 -8.33
N ASN A 97 2.21 15.58 -7.23
CA ASN A 97 3.37 15.94 -6.40
C ASN A 97 4.75 15.80 -7.08
N VAL A 98 4.82 15.23 -8.28
CA VAL A 98 6.08 15.19 -9.07
C VAL A 98 6.33 16.52 -9.80
N SER A 99 5.31 17.36 -9.98
CA SER A 99 5.35 18.51 -10.91
C SER A 99 5.44 19.89 -10.26
N ARG A 100 5.43 20.00 -8.92
CA ARG A 100 5.43 21.31 -8.21
C ARG A 100 6.77 21.55 -7.49
N PRO A 101 7.58 22.55 -7.92
CA PRO A 101 8.74 22.99 -7.14
C PRO A 101 8.31 23.51 -5.76
N ARG A 102 9.03 23.12 -4.71
CA ARG A 102 8.82 23.63 -3.35
C ARG A 102 9.37 25.07 -3.24
N SER A 103 8.50 26.05 -3.39
CA SER A 103 8.76 27.41 -2.87
C SER A 103 8.80 27.37 -1.33
N PRO A 104 9.59 28.24 -0.66
CA PRO A 104 9.71 28.22 0.80
C PRO A 104 8.43 28.62 1.54
N GLU A 105 8.33 28.20 2.80
CA GLU A 105 7.33 28.71 3.75
C GLU A 105 7.49 30.22 4.00
N THR A 106 6.40 30.91 4.35
CA THR A 106 6.45 32.26 4.94
C THR A 106 5.35 32.38 5.98
N GLU A 107 5.72 32.69 7.22
CA GLU A 107 4.81 32.62 8.37
C GLU A 107 4.01 33.92 8.58
N SER A 108 2.73 33.74 8.95
CA SER A 108 1.93 34.65 9.78
C SER A 108 1.59 36.06 9.26
N LYS A 109 0.30 36.41 9.34
CA LYS A 109 -0.22 37.19 10.48
C LYS A 109 -1.75 37.17 10.49
N ALA A 110 -2.32 37.14 11.70
CA ALA A 110 -3.76 37.26 11.91
C ALA A 110 -4.18 38.71 12.14
N ASN A 111 -5.44 39.04 11.88
CA ASN A 111 -6.17 39.98 12.74
C ASN A 111 -7.69 39.70 12.76
N LYS A 112 -8.41 40.31 13.70
CA LYS A 112 -9.82 40.02 14.06
C LYS A 112 -10.83 41.07 13.54
N GLY A 113 -12.08 40.63 13.32
CA GLY A 113 -13.31 41.44 13.43
C GLY A 113 -13.54 42.53 12.38
N THR A 114 -14.74 43.08 12.19
CA THR A 114 -16.02 42.98 12.96
C THR A 114 -17.25 43.08 12.02
N ASP A 115 -18.45 43.01 12.58
CA ASP A 115 -19.75 42.83 11.91
C ASP A 115 -20.37 44.07 11.26
N TYR A 116 -21.16 43.83 10.19
CA TYR A 116 -22.53 44.34 9.97
C TYR A 116 -23.17 43.40 8.91
N ASP A 117 -24.33 42.77 9.10
CA ASP A 117 -25.69 43.18 9.51
C ASP A 117 -26.62 43.44 8.30
N THR A 118 -27.85 42.91 8.42
CA THR A 118 -29.02 42.99 7.52
C THR A 118 -28.82 42.43 6.09
N GLY A 119 -29.59 41.45 5.60
CA GLY A 119 -30.69 40.67 6.19
C GLY A 119 -31.94 40.70 5.30
N ASN A 120 -32.57 39.53 5.08
CA ASN A 120 -33.96 39.44 4.62
C ASN A 120 -34.53 38.05 4.94
N ASP A 121 -35.53 37.98 5.83
CA ASP A 121 -36.31 36.78 6.07
C ASP A 121 -37.11 36.34 4.83
N ILE A 122 -37.53 35.07 4.81
CA ILE A 122 -38.94 34.72 4.67
C ILE A 122 -39.16 33.39 5.40
N GLN A 123 -40.14 33.39 6.30
CA GLN A 123 -40.65 32.22 7.02
C GLN A 123 -41.66 31.48 6.08
N SER A 124 -42.28 30.35 6.37
CA SER A 124 -42.56 29.69 7.66
C SER A 124 -42.97 28.23 7.40
N GLU A 125 -42.97 27.40 8.46
CA GLU A 125 -44.03 26.42 8.80
C GLU A 125 -44.34 25.23 7.82
N THR A 126 -44.78 24.04 8.27
CA THR A 126 -44.91 23.43 9.62
C THR A 126 -45.06 21.89 9.48
N ASN A 127 -44.72 21.16 10.55
CA ASN A 127 -45.40 19.94 11.06
C ASN A 127 -45.51 18.66 10.17
N ASP A 128 -45.61 17.43 10.71
CA ASP A 128 -45.53 16.86 12.07
C ASP A 128 -44.68 15.55 11.98
N ALA A 129 -43.99 15.05 13.01
CA ALA A 129 -44.46 14.20 14.14
C ALA A 129 -45.22 12.92 13.71
N ASP A 130 -45.19 11.77 14.38
CA ASP A 130 -44.52 11.28 15.62
C ASP A 130 -44.16 9.77 15.41
N GLU A 131 -43.54 8.98 16.29
CA GLU A 131 -43.23 9.07 17.73
C GLU A 131 -41.78 8.58 18.01
N TYR A 132 -41.47 7.95 19.15
CA TYR A 132 -40.09 7.62 19.60
C TYR A 132 -40.00 6.34 20.48
N ASP A 133 -38.93 5.52 20.31
CA ASP A 133 -38.26 4.77 21.40
C ASP A 133 -36.87 4.25 20.96
N GLY A 134 -35.79 4.24 21.77
CA GLY A 134 -35.58 4.86 23.08
C GLY A 134 -34.86 3.93 24.07
N ILE A 135 -33.70 4.36 24.58
CA ILE A 135 -33.16 4.10 25.95
C ILE A 135 -31.73 4.67 26.11
N VAL A 136 -31.65 5.65 27.03
CA VAL A 136 -30.58 6.01 27.98
C VAL A 136 -29.10 5.79 27.60
N ILE A 137 -28.34 6.90 27.67
CA ILE A 137 -26.90 6.93 27.95
C ILE A 137 -26.74 7.20 29.45
N GLU A 138 -25.84 6.50 30.14
CA GLU A 138 -25.47 6.82 31.52
C GLU A 138 -24.00 7.27 31.62
N GLU A 139 -23.75 8.25 32.48
CA GLU A 139 -22.49 8.96 32.66
C GLU A 139 -21.78 8.46 33.91
N ILE A 140 -20.47 8.18 33.83
CA ILE A 140 -19.65 7.84 35.00
C ILE A 140 -18.41 8.75 35.02
N THR A 141 -18.26 9.46 36.13
CA THR A 141 -17.22 10.45 36.39
C THR A 141 -15.91 9.81 36.89
N GLY A 142 -14.82 10.60 36.92
CA GLY A 142 -13.51 10.20 37.49
C GLY A 142 -13.47 10.31 39.02
N PRO A 143 -12.39 10.80 39.67
CA PRO A 143 -11.09 11.29 39.14
C PRO A 143 -9.93 10.40 39.68
N ASP A 144 -8.64 10.74 39.73
CA ASP A 144 -7.85 11.92 39.31
C ASP A 144 -6.38 11.51 39.02
N LEU A 145 -5.56 12.41 38.47
CA LEU A 145 -4.09 12.40 38.67
C LEU A 145 -3.48 13.77 38.32
N GLU A 146 -2.92 14.43 39.34
CA GLU A 146 -2.49 15.83 39.28
C GLU A 146 -1.29 16.10 38.36
N ALA A 147 -1.25 17.31 37.79
CA ALA A 147 -0.05 17.85 37.16
C ALA A 147 0.81 18.60 38.18
N GLN A 148 2.13 18.38 38.17
CA GLN A 148 3.10 19.30 38.78
C GLN A 148 4.11 19.76 37.73
N VAL A 149 4.19 21.07 37.54
CA VAL A 149 5.16 21.75 36.68
C VAL A 149 6.04 22.63 37.56
N GLN A 150 7.31 22.25 37.71
CA GLN A 150 8.36 23.06 38.32
C GLN A 150 9.52 23.14 37.34
N GLY A 151 9.99 24.36 37.04
CA GLY A 151 10.84 24.62 35.87
C GLY A 151 12.36 24.64 36.12
N CYS A 152 13.08 24.43 35.02
CA CYS A 152 14.40 24.97 34.68
C CYS A 152 15.55 24.92 35.72
N GLU A 153 16.58 24.13 35.40
CA GLU A 153 17.91 24.73 35.17
C GLU A 153 18.59 24.06 33.96
N LEU A 154 19.74 24.58 33.53
CA LEU A 154 20.45 24.21 32.31
C LEU A 154 21.37 23.00 32.52
N ASP A 155 21.54 22.17 31.49
CA ASP A 155 22.90 21.78 31.08
C ASP A 155 22.98 21.25 29.63
N GLN A 156 24.19 21.15 29.09
CA GLN A 156 24.43 20.92 27.65
C GLN A 156 24.79 19.46 27.27
N GLU A 157 24.77 19.18 25.97
CA GLU A 157 25.36 18.01 25.29
C GLU A 157 24.95 16.59 25.74
N LYS A 158 23.95 16.02 25.03
CA LYS A 158 24.26 14.98 24.01
C LYS A 158 23.07 14.67 23.11
N VAL A 159 23.32 14.75 21.79
CA VAL A 159 22.38 14.24 20.79
C VAL A 159 22.41 12.71 20.81
N VAL A 160 21.52 12.10 21.59
CA VAL A 160 21.25 10.66 21.51
C VAL A 160 20.56 10.38 20.18
N ARG A 161 21.37 10.15 19.14
CA ARG A 161 20.92 9.52 17.90
C ARG A 161 20.35 8.16 18.29
N ARG A 162 19.02 8.03 18.32
CA ARG A 162 18.34 6.74 18.47
C ARG A 162 18.84 5.82 17.36
N SER A 163 19.72 4.90 17.71
CA SER A 163 20.24 3.90 16.78
C SER A 163 19.09 3.01 16.35
N ILE A 164 18.61 3.21 15.12
CA ILE A 164 17.68 2.29 14.46
C ILE A 164 18.25 0.87 14.65
N PRO A 165 17.48 -0.09 15.19
CA PRO A 165 17.97 -1.44 15.41
C PRO A 165 18.53 -2.01 14.11
N HIS A 166 19.85 -2.18 14.07
CA HIS A 166 20.55 -2.63 12.87
C HIS A 166 20.36 -4.15 12.73
N PHE A 167 19.14 -4.54 12.37
CA PHE A 167 18.74 -5.91 12.14
C PHE A 167 19.52 -6.44 10.93
N LYS A 168 20.60 -7.19 11.20
CA LYS A 168 21.42 -7.82 10.18
C LYS A 168 20.68 -9.01 9.58
N MET A 169 19.72 -8.73 8.69
CA MET A 169 19.26 -9.73 7.74
C MET A 169 20.49 -10.16 6.93
N GLU A 170 20.87 -11.44 7.02
CA GLU A 170 21.83 -12.01 6.07
C GLU A 170 21.29 -11.75 4.66
N LYS A 171 22.10 -11.19 3.77
CA LYS A 171 21.66 -10.90 2.40
C LYS A 171 21.09 -12.20 1.81
N PRO A 172 19.83 -12.21 1.31
CA PRO A 172 19.27 -13.39 0.68
C PRO A 172 20.25 -13.95 -0.36
N LYS A 173 20.49 -15.25 -0.32
CA LYS A 173 21.43 -15.96 -1.22
C LYS A 173 20.82 -16.08 -2.62
N MET A 174 20.61 -14.93 -3.24
CA MET A 174 20.02 -14.73 -4.55
C MET A 174 20.90 -15.40 -5.62
N SER A 175 20.27 -16.19 -6.51
CA SER A 175 20.93 -16.61 -7.74
C SER A 175 21.32 -15.37 -8.56
N ARG A 176 22.58 -15.26 -8.96
CA ARG A 176 23.07 -14.07 -9.66
C ARG A 176 22.73 -14.13 -11.14
N PHE A 177 22.23 -13.03 -11.70
CA PHE A 177 21.77 -12.98 -13.10
C PHE A 177 22.77 -12.26 -14.01
N GLY A 178 23.28 -13.00 -15.00
CA GLY A 178 24.28 -12.54 -15.97
C GLY A 178 23.75 -12.22 -17.36
N GLY A 179 22.43 -12.18 -17.58
CA GLY A 179 21.83 -11.89 -18.90
C GLY A 179 21.39 -13.13 -19.70
N ASN A 180 21.24 -14.29 -19.06
CA ASN A 180 20.69 -15.48 -19.71
C ASN A 180 19.16 -15.33 -19.87
N VAL A 181 18.69 -15.02 -21.08
CA VAL A 181 17.27 -14.79 -21.42
C VAL A 181 16.35 -15.90 -20.88
N ARG A 182 16.75 -17.16 -21.02
CA ARG A 182 15.97 -18.33 -20.57
C ARG A 182 15.76 -18.38 -19.05
N GLY A 183 16.68 -17.79 -18.28
CA GLY A 183 16.59 -17.70 -16.82
C GLY A 183 15.93 -16.41 -16.30
N TYR A 184 15.62 -15.44 -17.17
CA TYR A 184 15.22 -14.09 -16.76
C TYR A 184 13.91 -14.07 -15.97
N HIS A 185 12.86 -14.73 -16.47
CA HIS A 185 11.55 -14.77 -15.82
C HIS A 185 11.57 -15.45 -14.45
N ILE A 186 12.40 -16.50 -14.30
CA ILE A 186 12.63 -17.20 -13.03
C ILE A 186 13.30 -16.23 -12.04
N PHE A 187 14.42 -15.63 -12.44
CA PHE A 187 15.14 -14.64 -11.63
C PHE A 187 14.24 -13.47 -11.21
N LYS A 188 13.42 -12.93 -12.12
CA LYS A 188 12.48 -11.85 -11.83
C LYS A 188 11.43 -12.27 -10.79
N SER A 189 10.83 -13.44 -10.96
CA SER A 189 9.86 -14.00 -10.01
C SER A 189 10.48 -14.18 -8.62
N ASP A 190 11.64 -14.85 -8.54
CA ASP A 190 12.38 -15.09 -7.30
C ASP A 190 12.74 -13.77 -6.60
N PHE A 191 13.15 -12.76 -7.37
CA PHE A 191 13.51 -11.45 -6.84
C PHE A 191 12.29 -10.72 -6.28
N THR A 192 11.19 -10.66 -7.02
CA THR A 192 9.94 -10.03 -6.54
C THR A 192 9.41 -10.72 -5.28
N HIS A 193 9.52 -12.04 -5.18
CA HIS A 193 9.06 -12.79 -4.00
C HIS A 193 9.95 -12.60 -2.77
N MET A 194 11.28 -12.67 -2.91
CA MET A 194 12.21 -12.52 -1.78
C MET A 194 12.44 -11.07 -1.36
N VAL A 195 12.44 -10.13 -2.31
CA VAL A 195 12.85 -8.74 -2.06
C VAL A 195 11.65 -7.81 -1.99
N GLY A 196 10.69 -7.94 -2.92
CA GLY A 196 9.54 -7.04 -3.06
C GLY A 196 8.53 -7.06 -1.91
N LYS A 197 8.60 -8.06 -1.02
CA LYS A 197 7.78 -8.16 0.21
C LYS A 197 8.48 -7.70 1.49
N VAL A 198 9.77 -7.36 1.42
CA VAL A 198 10.66 -7.23 2.59
C VAL A 198 11.47 -5.93 2.59
N TYR A 199 11.75 -5.35 1.43
CA TYR A 199 12.62 -4.19 1.28
C TYR A 199 11.93 -3.05 0.52
N SER A 200 12.21 -1.80 0.91
CA SER A 200 11.73 -0.63 0.18
C SER A 200 12.24 -0.62 -1.26
N LYS A 201 11.59 0.11 -2.18
CA LYS A 201 12.10 0.25 -3.57
C LYS A 201 13.56 0.75 -3.63
N ARG A 202 13.97 1.62 -2.69
CA ARG A 202 15.32 2.20 -2.59
C ARG A 202 16.37 1.15 -2.20
N ASP A 203 16.01 0.21 -1.34
CA ASP A 203 16.90 -0.87 -0.92
C ASP A 203 16.86 -2.01 -1.95
N SER A 204 15.69 -2.28 -2.53
CA SER A 204 15.48 -3.24 -3.60
C SER A 204 16.35 -2.97 -4.82
N ILE A 205 16.47 -1.72 -5.29
CA ILE A 205 17.39 -1.38 -6.41
C ILE A 205 18.87 -1.57 -6.05
N THR A 206 19.22 -1.47 -4.75
CA THR A 206 20.58 -1.73 -4.25
C THR A 206 20.87 -3.24 -4.18
N ILE A 207 19.88 -4.04 -3.75
CA ILE A 207 19.94 -5.51 -3.75
C ILE A 207 20.01 -6.03 -5.19
N LEU A 208 19.19 -5.49 -6.10
CA LEU A 208 19.18 -5.82 -7.53
C LEU A 208 20.57 -5.63 -8.16
N ARG A 209 21.25 -4.51 -7.89
CA ARG A 209 22.64 -4.29 -8.34
C ARG A 209 23.64 -5.32 -7.84
N SER A 210 23.41 -5.92 -6.66
CA SER A 210 24.28 -7.00 -6.16
C SER A 210 23.98 -8.38 -6.78
N ALA A 211 22.72 -8.58 -7.18
CA ALA A 211 22.27 -9.80 -7.87
C ALA A 211 22.68 -9.84 -9.34
N LEU A 212 22.71 -8.69 -10.03
CA LEU A 212 23.12 -8.58 -11.43
C LEU A 212 24.66 -8.66 -11.61
N TYR A 213 25.10 -9.06 -12.81
CA TYR A 213 26.48 -8.87 -13.29
C TYR A 213 26.54 -8.81 -14.81
N GLY A 214 27.65 -8.30 -15.37
CA GLY A 214 27.80 -8.11 -16.82
C GLY A 214 26.81 -7.08 -17.38
N LYS A 215 26.40 -7.27 -18.65
CA LYS A 215 25.51 -6.34 -19.38
C LYS A 215 24.24 -5.93 -18.61
N PRO A 216 23.48 -6.82 -17.92
CA PRO A 216 22.38 -6.40 -17.05
C PRO A 216 22.75 -5.36 -15.99
N LEU A 217 23.91 -5.50 -15.34
CA LEU A 217 24.38 -4.58 -14.31
C LEU A 217 24.76 -3.21 -14.89
N GLU A 218 25.35 -3.19 -16.08
CA GLU A 218 25.71 -1.94 -16.77
C GLU A 218 24.48 -1.12 -17.14
N MET A 219 23.44 -1.77 -17.69
CA MET A 219 22.17 -1.10 -18.01
C MET A 219 21.51 -0.54 -16.75
N VAL A 220 21.43 -1.32 -15.67
CA VAL A 220 20.86 -0.86 -14.38
C VAL A 220 21.77 0.15 -13.67
N ARG A 221 23.06 0.28 -14.01
CA ARG A 221 23.95 1.30 -13.42
C ARG A 221 23.58 2.72 -13.83
N GLY A 222 23.10 2.92 -15.05
CA GLY A 222 22.69 4.25 -15.56
C GLY A 222 21.40 4.80 -14.94
N ILE A 223 20.57 3.93 -14.36
CA ILE A 223 19.17 4.25 -13.99
C ILE A 223 19.03 4.85 -12.57
N GLY A 224 20.14 5.00 -11.82
CA GLY A 224 20.15 5.74 -10.54
C GLY A 224 19.32 5.08 -9.43
N SER A 225 18.47 5.83 -8.74
CA SER A 225 17.64 5.29 -7.64
C SER A 225 16.30 4.69 -8.10
N ASN A 226 15.97 4.73 -9.40
CA ASN A 226 14.68 4.28 -9.88
C ASN A 226 14.64 2.73 -10.01
N TYR A 227 13.82 2.10 -9.17
CA TYR A 227 13.60 0.65 -9.17
C TYR A 227 12.73 0.17 -10.34
N ASP A 228 11.67 0.92 -10.65
CA ASP A 228 10.66 0.51 -11.61
C ASP A 228 11.22 0.58 -13.05
N ALA A 229 11.87 1.70 -13.40
CA ALA A 229 12.54 1.85 -14.70
C ALA A 229 13.72 0.87 -14.89
N ALA A 230 14.33 0.40 -13.80
CA ALA A 230 15.37 -0.63 -13.88
C ALA A 230 14.81 -1.99 -14.29
N TRP A 231 13.55 -2.30 -13.93
CA TRP A 231 12.86 -3.48 -14.41
C TRP A 231 12.36 -3.31 -15.85
N GLU A 232 11.81 -2.16 -16.23
CA GLU A 232 11.39 -1.89 -17.62
C GLU A 232 12.54 -2.07 -18.62
N TYR A 233 13.74 -1.60 -18.30
CA TYR A 233 14.94 -1.81 -19.15
C TYR A 233 15.40 -3.26 -19.20
N LEU A 234 15.19 -4.05 -18.15
CA LEU A 234 15.51 -5.49 -18.17
C LEU A 234 14.42 -6.28 -18.93
N ASP A 235 13.15 -5.92 -18.80
CA ASP A 235 12.03 -6.52 -19.52
C ASP A 235 12.13 -6.26 -21.03
N SER A 236 12.49 -5.04 -21.43
CA SER A 236 12.73 -4.66 -22.83
C SER A 236 13.82 -5.50 -23.53
N VAL A 237 14.81 -6.00 -22.77
CA VAL A 237 15.98 -6.72 -23.33
C VAL A 237 15.92 -8.24 -23.09
N TYR A 238 15.26 -8.71 -22.03
CA TYR A 238 15.23 -10.12 -21.63
C TYR A 238 13.82 -10.69 -21.42
N GLY A 239 12.78 -9.84 -21.44
CA GLY A 239 11.39 -10.22 -21.20
C GLY A 239 10.61 -10.65 -22.46
N ASP A 240 11.03 -10.25 -23.67
CA ASP A 240 10.37 -10.69 -24.92
C ASP A 240 10.52 -12.22 -25.10
N PRO A 241 9.41 -12.99 -25.15
CA PRO A 241 9.44 -14.43 -25.39
C PRO A 241 10.12 -14.85 -26.70
N ARG A 242 10.23 -13.94 -27.69
CA ARG A 242 10.93 -14.19 -28.96
C ARG A 242 12.41 -14.47 -28.75
N PHE A 243 13.09 -13.70 -27.92
CA PHE A 243 14.50 -13.96 -27.58
C PHE A 243 14.68 -15.28 -26.79
N ILE A 244 13.65 -15.74 -26.07
CA ILE A 244 13.66 -17.06 -25.42
C ILE A 244 13.50 -18.17 -26.45
N ALA A 245 12.60 -18.01 -27.42
CA ALA A 245 12.44 -18.94 -28.54
C ALA A 245 13.73 -19.03 -29.38
N ASP A 246 14.32 -17.89 -29.75
CA ASP A 246 15.60 -17.84 -30.48
C ASP A 246 16.75 -18.46 -29.68
N ALA A 247 16.80 -18.26 -28.36
CA ALA A 247 17.80 -18.93 -27.51
C ALA A 247 17.61 -20.46 -27.50
N ILE A 248 16.37 -20.94 -27.43
CA ILE A 248 16.05 -22.38 -27.50
C ILE A 248 16.40 -22.96 -28.88
N ILE A 249 16.04 -22.27 -29.98
CA ILE A 249 16.38 -22.68 -31.35
C ILE A 249 17.91 -22.71 -31.55
N ASN A 250 18.63 -21.71 -31.04
CA ASN A 250 20.09 -21.70 -31.11
C ASN A 250 20.73 -22.80 -30.25
N ASP A 251 20.16 -23.17 -29.10
CA ASP A 251 20.63 -24.33 -28.33
C ASP A 251 20.32 -25.64 -29.05
N ILE A 252 19.13 -25.81 -29.66
CA ILE A 252 18.79 -26.95 -30.52
C ILE A 252 19.81 -27.09 -31.66
N ASN A 253 20.14 -25.99 -32.35
CA ASN A 253 21.12 -25.98 -33.43
C ASN A 253 22.57 -26.24 -32.98
N LYS A 254 22.89 -26.08 -31.67
CA LYS A 254 24.19 -26.46 -31.10
C LYS A 254 24.29 -27.94 -30.75
N PHE A 255 23.17 -28.67 -30.63
CA PHE A 255 23.22 -30.12 -30.50
C PHE A 255 23.69 -30.71 -31.83
N LYS A 256 25.00 -30.99 -31.89
CA LYS A 256 25.65 -31.77 -32.96
C LYS A 256 24.78 -32.99 -33.28
N ALA A 257 24.26 -33.05 -34.51
CA ALA A 257 23.48 -34.19 -34.98
C ALA A 257 24.23 -35.49 -34.69
N VAL A 258 23.56 -36.42 -34.03
CA VAL A 258 24.08 -37.76 -33.74
C VAL A 258 24.37 -38.42 -35.08
N LYS A 259 25.60 -38.92 -35.28
CA LYS A 259 25.91 -39.71 -36.47
C LYS A 259 25.32 -41.10 -36.28
N GLU A 260 24.75 -41.67 -37.34
CA GLU A 260 24.31 -43.08 -37.35
C GLU A 260 25.43 -43.97 -36.80
N GLY A 261 25.15 -44.63 -35.66
CA GLY A 261 26.11 -45.44 -34.92
C GLY A 261 26.63 -44.88 -33.58
N GLU A 262 26.30 -43.64 -33.17
CA GLU A 262 26.63 -43.14 -31.82
C GLU A 262 25.58 -43.50 -30.73
N ASP A 263 24.36 -43.90 -31.11
CA ASP A 263 23.25 -44.20 -30.18
C ASP A 263 23.50 -45.40 -29.24
N SER A 264 24.34 -46.36 -29.65
CA SER A 264 24.60 -47.61 -28.91
C SER A 264 25.41 -47.44 -27.61
N ARG A 265 25.50 -46.22 -27.08
CA ARG A 265 26.08 -45.89 -25.77
C ARG A 265 25.05 -45.41 -24.74
N PHE A 266 23.81 -45.16 -25.16
CA PHE A 266 22.74 -44.70 -24.27
C PHE A 266 21.82 -45.83 -23.77
N VAL A 267 22.20 -47.09 -24.03
CA VAL A 267 21.53 -48.29 -23.53
C VAL A 267 22.58 -49.23 -22.92
N SER A 268 22.66 -49.25 -21.60
CA SER A 268 23.45 -50.17 -20.77
C SER A 268 22.91 -50.18 -19.33
#